data_AF-Q6S929-F1
#
_entry.id   AF-Q6S929-F1
#
_cell.length_a   1.000
_cell.length_b   1.000
_cell.length_c   1.000
_cell.angle_alpha   90.00
_cell.angle_beta   90.00
_cell.angle_gamma   90.00
#
_symmetry.space_group_name_H-M   'P 1'
#
loop_
_entity.id
_entity.type
_entity.pdbx_description
1 polymer ?
#
loop_
_entity_poly.entity_id
_entity_poly.type
_entity_poly.pdbx_seq_one_letter_code
_entity_poly.pdbx_strand_id
1 'polypeptide(L)'
;TGGEGRIEDATAKHLLDSIGKKVYDKVHSEVDAYRDKLKGTLSKATYPKDKYPEGTTPKDPCELEYKYHTNVTSTEIDPCEHKKGKRLSEVHSSECDNRKIRDCDKKNNSVGACAPYRRLHVCDKNIQQIKTENITTHNLLLDVCLAAKFEGQSITGYHPQYEVQYPSSGSTMCTMLARSFADIG
;
A
#
# COMPACT_ATOMS: atom_id res chain seq x y z
N THR A 1 -40.10 6.54 10.79
CA THR A 1 -39.73 5.12 10.61
C THR A 1 -38.28 5.08 10.18
N GLY A 2 -37.38 4.68 11.08
CA GLY A 2 -35.92 4.72 10.87
C GLY A 2 -35.48 3.69 9.83
N GLY A 3 -34.81 4.15 8.79
CA GLY A 3 -34.20 3.30 7.76
C GLY A 3 -32.87 2.76 8.26
N GLU A 4 -32.93 1.67 9.02
CA GLU A 4 -31.75 0.95 9.50
C GLU A 4 -31.05 0.24 8.33
N GLY A 5 -29.90 0.79 7.90
CA GLY A 5 -28.71 0.00 7.62
C GLY A 5 -28.71 -1.06 6.50
N ARG A 6 -29.58 -0.98 5.49
CA ARG A 6 -29.55 -1.91 4.35
C ARG A 6 -28.19 -1.85 3.64
N ILE A 7 -27.43 -2.94 3.68
CA ILE A 7 -26.18 -3.07 2.92
C ILE A 7 -26.57 -3.59 1.53
N GLU A 8 -26.37 -2.78 0.50
CA GLU A 8 -26.61 -3.20 -0.89
C GLU A 8 -25.49 -4.17 -1.33
N ASP A 9 -25.89 -5.32 -1.85
CA ASP A 9 -25.04 -6.49 -2.13
C ASP A 9 -24.87 -6.76 -3.65
N ALA A 10 -25.04 -5.73 -4.49
CA ALA A 10 -24.99 -5.83 -5.95
C ALA A 10 -23.71 -6.51 -6.49
N THR A 11 -22.58 -6.36 -5.79
CA THR A 11 -21.34 -7.12 -6.02
C THR A 11 -20.61 -7.33 -4.69
N ALA A 12 -19.72 -8.33 -4.63
CA ALA A 12 -18.84 -8.52 -3.46
C ALA A 12 -18.04 -7.25 -3.12
N LYS A 13 -17.59 -6.51 -4.13
CA LYS A 13 -16.91 -5.22 -3.96
C LYS A 13 -17.82 -4.22 -3.24
N HIS A 14 -19.04 -4.03 -3.73
CA HIS A 14 -19.98 -3.05 -3.16
C HIS A 14 -20.34 -3.37 -1.70
N LEU A 15 -20.57 -4.65 -1.40
CA LEU A 15 -20.84 -5.13 -0.05
C LEU A 15 -19.68 -4.81 0.89
N LEU A 16 -18.45 -5.18 0.50
CA LEU A 16 -17.25 -4.97 1.32
C LEU A 16 -16.91 -3.49 1.50
N ASP A 17 -17.06 -2.65 0.46
CA ASP A 17 -16.87 -1.20 0.56
C ASP A 17 -17.88 -0.57 1.54
N SER A 18 -19.14 -1.04 1.51
CA SER A 18 -20.19 -0.57 2.42
C SER A 18 -19.91 -0.93 3.87
N ILE A 19 -19.38 -2.13 4.13
CA ILE A 19 -18.91 -2.55 5.46
C ILE A 19 -17.67 -1.73 5.87
N GLY A 20 -16.71 -1.56 4.96
CA GLY A 20 -15.50 -0.77 5.18
C GLY A 20 -15.80 0.66 5.59
N LYS A 21 -16.81 1.30 4.97
CA LYS A 21 -17.31 2.62 5.37
C LYS A 21 -17.79 2.64 6.82
N LYS A 22 -18.63 1.67 7.22
CA LYS A 22 -19.13 1.58 8.61
C LYS A 22 -17.99 1.41 9.62
N VAL A 23 -16.99 0.59 9.29
CA VAL A 23 -15.80 0.39 10.13
C VAL A 23 -14.97 1.68 10.21
N TYR A 24 -14.73 2.34 9.08
CA TYR A 24 -14.03 3.63 9.02
C TYR A 24 -14.71 4.68 9.90
N ASP A 25 -16.02 4.88 9.75
CA ASP A 25 -16.78 5.89 10.51
C ASP A 25 -16.66 5.65 12.03
N LYS A 26 -16.72 4.38 12.46
CA LYS A 26 -16.53 4.00 13.85
C LYS A 26 -15.12 4.31 14.33
N VAL A 27 -14.10 3.78 13.67
CA VAL A 27 -12.70 3.94 14.09
C VAL A 27 -12.26 5.40 14.03
N HIS A 28 -12.74 6.18 13.04
CA HIS A 28 -12.44 7.60 12.92
C HIS A 28 -12.84 8.37 14.18
N SER A 29 -14.02 8.09 14.72
CA SER A 29 -14.49 8.73 15.96
C SER A 29 -13.73 8.29 17.21
N GLU A 30 -13.19 7.07 17.24
CA GLU A 30 -12.46 6.52 18.39
C GLU A 30 -11.01 7.04 18.48
N VAL A 31 -10.40 7.42 17.36
CA VAL A 31 -8.98 7.82 17.29
C VAL A 31 -8.74 9.32 17.44
N ASP A 32 -9.79 10.14 17.59
CA ASP A 32 -9.68 11.61 17.61
C ASP A 32 -8.68 12.12 18.66
N ALA A 33 -8.63 11.51 19.85
CA ALA A 33 -7.70 11.88 20.92
C ALA A 33 -6.21 11.62 20.61
N TYR A 34 -5.92 10.74 19.64
CA TYR A 34 -4.56 10.34 19.25
C TYR A 34 -4.16 10.89 17.88
N ARG A 35 -5.13 11.43 17.11
CA ARG A 35 -4.94 11.90 15.75
C ARG A 35 -3.78 12.86 15.63
N ASP A 36 -3.72 13.88 16.48
CA ASP A 36 -2.64 14.88 16.42
C ASP A 36 -1.26 14.32 16.82
N LYS A 37 -1.23 13.29 17.68
CA LYS A 37 0.02 12.62 18.09
C LYS A 37 0.57 11.71 16.98
N LEU A 38 -0.32 11.10 16.21
CA LEU A 38 0.02 10.17 15.12
C LEU A 38 -0.01 10.84 13.74
N LYS A 39 -0.32 12.14 13.66
CA LYS A 39 -0.37 12.88 12.40
C LYS A 39 1.03 13.17 11.87
N GLY A 40 1.40 12.47 10.81
CA GLY A 40 2.58 12.81 10.01
C GLY A 40 2.39 14.15 9.30
N THR A 41 3.49 14.86 9.09
CA THR A 41 3.56 16.10 8.31
C THR A 41 4.79 15.99 7.42
N LEU A 42 4.58 15.92 6.11
CA LEU A 42 5.65 15.58 5.16
C LEU A 42 6.80 16.61 5.19
N SER A 43 6.50 17.91 5.22
CA SER A 43 7.51 18.97 5.27
C SER A 43 8.35 18.99 6.56
N LYS A 44 8.00 18.19 7.58
CA LYS A 44 8.78 18.02 8.82
C LYS A 44 9.61 16.74 8.81
N ALA A 45 9.52 15.92 7.77
CA ALA A 45 10.37 14.75 7.64
C ALA A 45 11.81 15.19 7.38
N THR A 46 12.75 14.45 7.96
CA THR A 46 14.19 14.72 7.89
C THR A 46 14.92 13.40 7.64
N TYR A 47 15.92 13.41 6.77
CA TYR A 47 16.64 12.20 6.37
C TYR A 47 18.17 12.37 6.48
N PRO A 48 18.92 11.29 6.75
CA PRO A 48 20.35 11.38 7.09
C PRO A 48 21.24 11.98 6.00
N LYS A 49 20.81 11.91 4.73
CA LYS A 49 21.56 12.45 3.58
C LYS A 49 21.31 13.95 3.38
N ASP A 50 20.37 14.54 4.11
CA ASP A 50 20.14 15.97 4.04
C ASP A 50 21.13 16.73 4.92
N LYS A 51 21.96 17.55 4.28
CA LYS A 51 22.90 18.41 5.01
C LYS A 51 22.18 19.60 5.69
N TYR A 52 21.01 19.99 5.20
CA TYR A 52 20.22 21.11 5.71
C TYR A 52 18.76 20.69 5.88
N PRO A 53 18.45 19.79 6.84
CA PRO A 53 17.19 19.04 6.90
C PRO A 53 15.91 19.86 7.14
N GLU A 54 16.03 21.14 7.47
CA GLU A 54 14.87 21.97 7.82
C GLU A 54 14.16 22.49 6.56
N GLY A 55 12.93 22.01 6.33
CA GLY A 55 12.04 22.53 5.29
C GLY A 55 12.39 22.14 3.85
N THR A 56 13.33 21.21 3.67
CA THR A 56 13.77 20.70 2.37
C THR A 56 12.85 19.64 1.79
N THR A 57 12.15 18.89 2.64
CA THR A 57 11.21 17.87 2.16
C THR A 57 10.03 18.53 1.41
N PRO A 58 9.78 18.15 0.15
CA PRO A 58 8.65 18.65 -0.62
C PRO A 58 7.32 18.45 0.10
N LYS A 59 6.43 19.45 0.00
CA LYS A 59 5.07 19.35 0.56
C LYS A 59 4.19 18.42 -0.28
N ASP A 60 4.44 18.36 -1.58
CA ASP A 60 3.72 17.49 -2.50
C ASP A 60 4.40 16.11 -2.55
N PRO A 61 3.70 15.02 -2.16
CA PRO A 61 4.21 13.66 -2.32
C PRO A 61 4.63 13.33 -3.76
N CYS A 62 4.05 13.97 -4.76
CA CYS A 62 4.41 13.76 -6.17
C CYS A 62 5.84 14.23 -6.50
N GLU A 63 6.41 15.14 -5.72
CA GLU A 63 7.78 15.64 -5.90
C GLU A 63 8.83 14.82 -5.14
N LEU A 64 8.42 13.77 -4.40
CA LEU A 64 9.36 12.97 -3.63
C LEU A 64 10.28 12.12 -4.52
N GLU A 65 11.58 12.15 -4.26
CA GLU A 65 12.58 11.36 -4.97
C GLU A 65 13.28 10.41 -3.99
N TYR A 66 13.10 9.10 -4.15
CA TYR A 66 13.63 8.11 -3.20
C TYR A 66 15.15 8.16 -3.01
N LYS A 67 15.89 8.64 -4.02
CA LYS A 67 17.36 8.78 -3.96
C LYS A 67 17.80 9.85 -2.97
N TYR A 68 16.95 10.85 -2.74
CA TYR A 68 17.24 12.02 -1.92
C TYR A 68 16.42 12.03 -0.65
N HIS A 69 15.10 11.84 -0.76
CA HIS A 69 14.13 11.97 0.32
C HIS A 69 13.85 10.61 0.96
N THR A 70 14.84 9.97 1.60
CA THR A 70 14.61 8.70 2.31
C THR A 70 15.40 8.62 3.61
N ASN A 71 14.77 8.06 4.64
CA ASN A 71 15.41 7.79 5.92
C ASN A 71 16.14 6.43 5.94
N VAL A 72 16.05 5.68 4.85
CA VAL A 72 16.70 4.37 4.73
C VAL A 72 18.21 4.54 4.54
N THR A 73 18.98 3.86 5.38
CA THR A 73 20.46 3.85 5.31
C THR A 73 21.02 2.69 4.47
N SER A 74 20.17 1.77 4.02
CA SER A 74 20.54 0.66 3.15
C SER A 74 20.90 1.15 1.74
N THR A 75 21.56 0.30 0.96
CA THR A 75 21.79 0.53 -0.49
C THR A 75 20.55 0.23 -1.33
N GLU A 76 19.61 -0.56 -0.80
CA GLU A 76 18.37 -0.96 -1.47
C GLU A 76 17.23 0.00 -1.11
N ILE A 77 17.20 1.17 -1.75
CA ILE A 77 16.24 2.25 -1.44
C ILE A 77 15.14 2.44 -2.48
N ASP A 78 15.27 1.83 -3.66
CA ASP A 78 14.24 1.91 -4.70
C ASP A 78 13.00 1.13 -4.24
N PRO A 79 11.83 1.79 -4.07
CA PRO A 79 10.63 1.13 -3.55
C PRO A 79 10.21 -0.10 -4.36
N CYS A 80 10.49 -0.12 -5.67
CA CYS A 80 10.09 -1.20 -6.57
C CYS A 80 11.26 -2.15 -6.94
N GLU A 81 12.37 -2.16 -6.19
CA GLU A 81 13.48 -3.09 -6.42
C GLU A 81 13.05 -4.53 -6.10
N HIS A 82 12.50 -5.20 -7.11
CA HIS A 82 12.15 -6.62 -7.06
C HIS A 82 12.87 -7.38 -8.18
N LYS A 83 12.95 -8.71 -8.06
CA LYS A 83 13.41 -9.57 -9.16
C LYS A 83 12.58 -9.26 -10.42
N LYS A 84 13.28 -8.94 -11.53
CA LYS A 84 12.68 -8.65 -12.85
C LYS A 84 11.54 -9.63 -13.16
N GLY A 85 10.35 -9.12 -13.47
CA GLY A 85 9.16 -9.92 -13.74
C GLY A 85 7.94 -9.08 -14.12
N LYS A 86 6.86 -9.73 -14.58
CA LYS A 86 5.58 -9.05 -14.83
C LYS A 86 5.01 -8.58 -13.49
N ARG A 87 4.33 -7.42 -13.46
CA ARG A 87 3.68 -6.87 -12.25
C ARG A 87 2.21 -7.24 -12.13
N LEU A 88 1.55 -7.36 -13.27
CA LEU A 88 0.18 -7.76 -13.41
C LEU A 88 0.14 -9.03 -14.27
N SER A 89 -0.57 -10.04 -13.80
CA SER A 89 -0.75 -11.27 -14.54
C SER A 89 -2.04 -11.93 -14.09
N GLU A 90 -2.87 -12.36 -15.04
CA GLU A 90 -3.96 -13.31 -14.75
C GLU A 90 -3.48 -14.76 -14.84
N VAL A 91 -2.31 -14.99 -15.48
CA VAL A 91 -1.77 -16.33 -15.76
C VAL A 91 -0.79 -16.78 -14.68
N HIS A 92 0.01 -15.87 -14.11
CA HIS A 92 0.87 -16.19 -12.98
C HIS A 92 0.05 -16.24 -11.69
N SER A 93 0.11 -17.41 -11.06
CA SER A 93 -0.72 -17.78 -9.92
C SER A 93 -0.53 -16.86 -8.72
N SER A 94 -1.60 -16.67 -7.96
CA SER A 94 -1.52 -16.23 -6.58
C SER A 94 -0.60 -17.15 -5.77
N GLU A 95 0.09 -16.61 -4.78
CA GLU A 95 0.77 -17.45 -3.79
C GLU A 95 -0.26 -17.95 -2.79
N CYS A 96 -0.29 -19.25 -2.52
CA CYS A 96 -1.22 -19.87 -1.58
C CYS A 96 -0.50 -20.78 -0.57
N ASP A 97 0.83 -20.84 -0.60
CA ASP A 97 1.61 -21.67 0.32
C ASP A 97 1.48 -21.15 1.76
N ASN A 98 0.97 -22.01 2.65
CA ASN A 98 0.79 -21.74 4.07
C ASN A 98 2.11 -21.43 4.81
N ARG A 99 3.27 -21.68 4.20
CA ARG A 99 4.59 -21.29 4.73
C ARG A 99 4.90 -19.82 4.49
N LYS A 100 4.29 -19.19 3.48
CA LYS A 100 4.55 -17.81 3.06
C LYS A 100 3.46 -16.84 3.50
N ILE A 101 2.28 -17.34 3.83
CA ILE A 101 1.13 -16.55 4.26
C ILE A 101 0.87 -16.81 5.74
N ARG A 102 0.77 -15.72 6.51
CA ARG A 102 0.52 -15.77 7.95
C ARG A 102 -0.89 -16.30 8.22
N ASP A 103 -1.07 -16.94 9.37
CA ASP A 103 -2.36 -17.42 9.89
C ASP A 103 -3.03 -18.51 9.03
N CYS A 104 -2.30 -19.09 8.08
CA CYS A 104 -2.66 -20.36 7.43
C CYS A 104 -2.25 -21.54 8.32
N ASP A 105 -3.11 -22.55 8.42
CA ASP A 105 -2.78 -23.76 9.16
C ASP A 105 -1.77 -24.61 8.38
N LYS A 106 -0.61 -24.87 9.00
CA LYS A 106 0.49 -25.66 8.40
C LYS A 106 0.19 -27.15 8.31
N LYS A 107 -0.80 -27.62 9.07
CA LYS A 107 -1.19 -29.03 9.21
C LYS A 107 -2.55 -29.31 8.59
N ASN A 108 -3.38 -28.29 8.37
CA ASN A 108 -4.70 -28.42 7.80
C ASN A 108 -4.88 -27.49 6.58
N ASN A 109 -5.03 -28.09 5.40
CA ASN A 109 -5.24 -27.35 4.15
C ASN A 109 -6.66 -26.77 4.02
N SER A 110 -7.55 -26.93 5.01
CA SER A 110 -8.89 -26.37 4.99
C SER A 110 -8.94 -24.88 5.37
N VAL A 111 -7.85 -24.31 5.88
CA VAL A 111 -7.73 -22.89 6.24
C VAL A 111 -6.57 -22.29 5.45
N GLY A 112 -6.86 -21.33 4.58
CA GLY A 112 -5.83 -20.69 3.78
C GLY A 112 -6.32 -19.41 3.12
N ALA A 113 -5.36 -18.55 2.77
CA ALA A 113 -5.56 -17.39 1.92
C ALA A 113 -4.58 -17.46 0.73
N CYS A 114 -4.91 -16.74 -0.33
CA CYS A 114 -4.05 -16.63 -1.51
C CYS A 114 -3.70 -15.16 -1.74
N ALA A 115 -2.41 -14.82 -1.69
CA ALA A 115 -1.93 -13.49 -1.99
C ALA A 115 -1.91 -13.28 -3.52
N PRO A 116 -2.63 -12.27 -4.05
CA PRO A 116 -2.68 -12.03 -5.48
C PRO A 116 -1.29 -11.61 -6.01
N TYR A 117 -1.01 -11.90 -7.28
CA TYR A 117 0.29 -11.62 -7.89
C TYR A 117 0.71 -10.14 -7.76
N ARG A 118 -0.24 -9.20 -7.83
CA ARG A 118 -0.02 -7.77 -7.54
C ARG A 118 0.57 -7.53 -6.14
N ARG A 119 0.05 -8.19 -5.10
CA ARG A 119 0.51 -8.04 -3.70
C ARG A 119 1.92 -8.57 -3.48
N LEU A 120 2.28 -9.64 -4.19
CA LEU A 120 3.61 -10.27 -4.09
C LEU A 120 4.74 -9.35 -4.54
N HIS A 121 4.39 -8.34 -5.33
CA HIS A 121 5.32 -7.40 -5.91
C HIS A 121 5.05 -5.97 -5.45
N VAL A 122 4.28 -5.70 -4.39
CA VAL A 122 4.03 -4.31 -3.95
C VAL A 122 5.35 -3.55 -3.74
N CYS A 123 5.42 -2.29 -4.20
CA CYS A 123 6.62 -1.46 -4.08
C CYS A 123 6.85 -0.95 -2.65
N ASP A 124 7.20 -1.85 -1.72
CA ASP A 124 7.42 -1.57 -0.30
C ASP A 124 8.89 -1.75 0.13
N LYS A 125 9.80 -1.92 -0.81
CA LYS A 125 11.18 -2.32 -0.50
C LYS A 125 11.88 -1.28 0.39
N ASN A 126 11.64 0.00 0.16
CA ASN A 126 12.15 1.07 1.02
C ASN A 126 11.65 0.92 2.46
N ILE A 127 10.37 0.58 2.66
CA ILE A 127 9.78 0.39 3.99
C ILE A 127 10.44 -0.79 4.72
N GLN A 128 10.74 -1.89 4.01
CA GLN A 128 11.41 -3.06 4.58
C GLN A 128 12.82 -2.76 5.12
N GLN A 129 13.43 -1.66 4.68
CA GLN A 129 14.79 -1.26 5.09
C GLN A 129 14.81 -0.18 6.19
N ILE A 130 13.63 0.27 6.66
CA ILE A 130 13.55 1.23 7.76
C ILE A 130 14.01 0.57 9.05
N LYS A 131 14.89 1.26 9.78
CA LYS A 131 15.30 0.85 11.12
C LYS A 131 14.37 1.47 12.16
N THR A 132 13.94 0.68 13.14
CA THR A 132 12.95 1.11 14.13
C THR A 132 13.39 2.31 14.96
N GLU A 133 14.68 2.43 15.25
CA GLU A 133 15.28 3.55 15.96
C GLU A 133 15.18 4.90 15.21
N ASN A 134 14.98 4.86 13.89
CA ASN A 134 14.90 6.06 13.06
C ASN A 134 13.43 6.45 12.74
N ILE A 135 12.45 5.72 13.26
CA ILE A 135 11.03 5.95 12.96
C ILE A 135 10.52 7.15 13.77
N THR A 136 10.11 8.19 13.04
CA THR A 136 9.23 9.25 13.53
C THR A 136 7.95 9.22 12.70
N THR A 137 6.87 9.82 13.20
CA THR A 137 5.61 9.95 12.45
C THR A 137 5.80 10.64 11.10
N HIS A 138 6.74 11.60 11.01
CA HIS A 138 7.05 12.35 9.79
C HIS A 138 7.84 11.51 8.79
N ASN A 139 8.89 10.82 9.25
CA ASN A 139 9.74 10.02 8.38
C ASN A 139 9.00 8.77 7.88
N LEU A 140 8.20 8.14 8.74
CA LEU A 140 7.36 7.01 8.33
C LEU A 140 6.37 7.43 7.24
N LEU A 141 5.71 8.59 7.39
CA LEU A 141 4.83 9.13 6.36
C LEU A 141 5.57 9.33 5.03
N LEU A 142 6.79 9.86 5.06
CA LEU A 142 7.62 10.07 3.87
C LEU A 142 7.93 8.76 3.14
N ASP A 143 8.37 7.71 3.85
CA ASP A 143 8.68 6.42 3.23
C ASP A 143 7.42 5.70 2.73
N VAL A 144 6.28 5.83 3.43
CA VAL A 144 4.98 5.33 2.96
C VAL A 144 4.50 6.07 1.71
N CYS A 145 4.67 7.40 1.65
CA CYS A 145 4.36 8.18 0.46
C CYS A 145 5.22 7.78 -0.74
N LEU A 146 6.51 7.49 -0.53
CA LEU A 146 7.38 6.95 -1.58
C LEU A 146 6.87 5.60 -2.09
N ALA A 147 6.57 4.67 -1.20
CA ALA A 147 6.02 3.36 -1.58
C ALA A 147 4.72 3.51 -2.38
N ALA A 148 3.78 4.34 -1.90
CA ALA A 148 2.51 4.59 -2.57
C ALA A 148 2.68 5.25 -3.95
N LYS A 149 3.58 6.26 -4.06
CA LYS A 149 3.89 6.92 -5.34
C LYS A 149 4.42 5.92 -6.36
N PHE A 150 5.41 5.13 -5.98
CA PHE A 150 6.07 4.18 -6.87
C PHE A 150 5.17 2.98 -7.21
N GLU A 151 4.37 2.50 -6.26
CA GLU A 151 3.34 1.48 -6.50
C GLU A 151 2.29 1.99 -7.52
N GLY A 152 1.81 3.23 -7.35
CA GLY A 152 0.86 3.85 -8.26
C GLY A 152 1.42 4.03 -9.68
N GLN A 153 2.65 4.51 -9.80
CA GLN A 153 3.36 4.65 -11.09
C GLN A 153 3.56 3.28 -11.76
N SER A 154 3.97 2.28 -10.99
CA SER A 154 4.14 0.90 -11.46
C SER A 154 2.83 0.35 -12.03
N ILE A 155 1.74 0.38 -11.27
CA ILE A 155 0.42 -0.08 -11.75
C ILE A 155 0.00 0.68 -13.01
N THR A 156 0.16 2.01 -13.01
CA THR A 156 -0.24 2.85 -14.14
C THR A 156 0.52 2.47 -15.43
N GLY A 157 1.81 2.17 -15.33
CA GLY A 157 2.62 1.76 -16.48
C GLY A 157 2.29 0.36 -17.01
N TYR A 158 1.87 -0.58 -16.13
CA TYR A 158 1.57 -1.97 -16.51
C TYR A 158 0.11 -2.21 -16.92
N HIS A 159 -0.84 -1.41 -16.42
CA HIS A 159 -2.27 -1.62 -16.65
C HIS A 159 -2.67 -1.62 -18.14
N PRO A 160 -2.16 -0.73 -19.03
CA PRO A 160 -2.49 -0.80 -20.46
C PRO A 160 -2.08 -2.12 -21.12
N GLN A 161 -0.92 -2.66 -20.76
CA GLN A 161 -0.43 -3.94 -21.27
C GLN A 161 -1.30 -5.09 -20.75
N TYR A 162 -1.75 -4.99 -19.51
CA TYR A 162 -2.65 -5.95 -18.88
C TYR A 162 -4.03 -5.96 -19.55
N GLU A 163 -4.64 -4.80 -19.83
CA GLU A 163 -5.93 -4.72 -20.54
C GLU A 163 -5.85 -5.31 -21.95
N VAL A 164 -4.76 -5.06 -22.69
CA VAL A 164 -4.57 -5.66 -24.02
C VAL A 164 -4.41 -7.17 -23.94
N GLN A 165 -3.69 -7.67 -22.93
CA GLN A 165 -3.48 -9.09 -22.74
C GLN A 165 -4.75 -9.80 -22.22
N TYR A 166 -5.57 -9.10 -21.43
CA TYR A 166 -6.75 -9.63 -20.74
C TYR A 166 -7.95 -8.66 -20.90
N PRO A 167 -8.52 -8.56 -22.11
CA PRO A 167 -9.58 -7.58 -22.42
C PRO A 167 -10.89 -7.81 -21.64
N SER A 168 -11.01 -8.94 -20.93
CA SER A 168 -12.15 -9.30 -20.08
C SER A 168 -11.87 -9.21 -18.57
N SER A 169 -10.68 -8.76 -18.15
CA SER A 169 -10.26 -8.73 -16.73
C SER A 169 -11.15 -7.88 -15.83
N GLY A 170 -11.90 -6.94 -16.41
CA GLY A 170 -12.96 -6.16 -15.77
C GLY A 170 -12.50 -5.23 -14.64
N SER A 171 -11.20 -5.18 -14.32
CA SER A 171 -10.66 -4.39 -13.21
C SER A 171 -10.15 -3.04 -13.69
N THR A 172 -10.90 -1.99 -13.40
CA THR A 172 -10.47 -0.61 -13.70
C THR A 172 -9.15 -0.26 -13.01
N MET A 173 -8.41 0.70 -13.56
CA MET A 173 -7.21 1.27 -12.94
C MET A 173 -7.45 1.67 -11.47
N CYS A 174 -8.55 2.39 -11.20
CA CYS A 174 -8.89 2.82 -9.85
C CYS A 174 -9.14 1.64 -8.90
N THR A 175 -9.73 0.55 -9.37
CA THR A 175 -9.90 -0.67 -8.58
C THR A 175 -8.55 -1.28 -8.22
N MET A 176 -7.60 -1.30 -9.15
CA MET A 176 -6.25 -1.84 -8.91
C MET A 176 -5.46 -0.97 -7.92
N LEU A 177 -5.54 0.36 -8.06
CA LEU A 177 -4.94 1.31 -7.13
C LEU A 177 -5.56 1.20 -5.73
N ALA A 178 -6.89 1.08 -5.62
CA ALA A 178 -7.58 0.92 -4.33
C ALA A 178 -7.15 -0.36 -3.60
N ARG A 179 -6.95 -1.46 -4.34
CA ARG A 179 -6.43 -2.72 -3.79
C ARG A 179 -4.98 -2.57 -3.32
N SER A 180 -4.12 -1.86 -4.04
CA SER A 180 -2.76 -1.58 -3.57
C SER A 180 -2.72 -0.63 -2.38
N PHE A 181 -3.60 0.38 -2.34
CA PHE A 181 -3.75 1.24 -1.17
C PHE A 181 -4.13 0.43 0.07
N ALA A 182 -5.10 -0.50 -0.06
CA ALA A 182 -5.50 -1.37 1.04
C ALA A 182 -4.41 -2.37 1.47
N ASP A 183 -3.48 -2.74 0.59
CA ASP A 183 -2.37 -3.64 0.92
C ASP A 183 -1.17 -2.92 1.56
N ILE A 184 -1.03 -1.60 1.33
CA ILE A 184 0.00 -0.75 1.95
C ILE A 184 -0.41 -0.36 3.38
N GLY A 185 -1.70 -0.08 3.59
CA GLY A 185 -2.26 0.28 4.90
C GLY A 185 -2.28 -0.88 5.88
#